data_AF-A0A085UNS1-F1
#
_entry.id   AF-A0A085UNS1-F1
#
_cell.length_a   1.000
_cell.length_b   1.000
_cell.length_c   1.000
_cell.angle_alpha   90.00
_cell.angle_beta   90.00
_cell.angle_gamma   90.00
#
_symmetry.space_group_name_H-M   'P 1'
#
loop_
_entity.id
_entity.type
_entity.pdbx_description
1 polymer ?
#
loop_
_entity_poly.entity_id
_entity_poly.type
_entity_poly.pdbx_seq_one_letter_code
_entity_poly.pdbx_strand_id
1 'polypeptide(L)'
;QILADDSLTVVGNQHISAANHLVSAAGQVHLSSKMHVVIDAGMTATLKAGGQWINITPLGIFSSVPMLLGGMPMPGMPAVPGLPTALVPKAATPAIPSLIPSKQIKAIAGGAPFCRRCAEARQEQV
;
A
#
# COMPACT_ATOMS: atom_id res chain seq x y z
N GLN A 1 11.95 -9.46 -7.39
CA GLN A 1 11.25 -8.21 -7.75
C GLN A 1 9.88 -8.61 -8.27
N ILE A 2 8.82 -8.01 -7.74
CA ILE A 2 7.47 -8.25 -8.26
C ILE A 2 7.30 -7.25 -9.41
N LEU A 3 7.24 -7.74 -10.65
CA LEU A 3 7.09 -6.91 -11.85
C LEU A 3 5.60 -6.63 -12.09
N ALA A 4 4.92 -6.10 -11.08
CA ALA A 4 3.50 -5.80 -11.14
C ALA A 4 3.23 -4.43 -10.53
N ASP A 5 2.19 -3.78 -11.03
CA ASP A 5 1.72 -2.51 -10.48
C ASP A 5 1.00 -2.75 -9.16
N ASP A 6 1.30 -1.90 -8.17
CA ASP A 6 0.57 -1.84 -6.90
C ASP A 6 -0.12 -0.49 -6.79
N SER A 7 -1.36 -0.48 -6.31
CA SER A 7 -2.14 0.73 -6.19
C SER A 7 -3.08 0.68 -4.98
N LEU A 8 -3.14 1.78 -4.24
CA LEU A 8 -3.97 1.93 -3.05
C LEU A 8 -4.91 3.13 -3.23
N THR A 9 -6.22 2.87 -3.15
CA THR A 9 -7.25 3.91 -3.10
C THR A 9 -7.94 3.89 -1.74
N VAL A 10 -7.94 5.03 -1.05
CA VAL A 10 -8.58 5.17 0.28
C VAL A 10 -9.72 6.18 0.17
N VAL A 11 -10.94 5.77 0.51
CA VAL A 11 -12.13 6.66 0.54
C VAL A 11 -12.15 7.51 1.80
N GLY A 12 -11.67 6.95 2.92
CA GLY A 12 -11.59 7.62 4.22
C GLY A 12 -10.22 8.25 4.48
N ASN A 13 -9.81 8.24 5.75
CA ASN A 13 -8.52 8.78 6.17
C ASN A 13 -7.39 7.75 6.04
N GLN A 14 -6.23 8.20 5.60
CA GLN A 14 -4.99 7.42 5.61
C GLN A 14 -4.01 8.05 6.61
N HIS A 15 -3.57 7.27 7.60
CA HIS A 15 -2.51 7.67 8.51
C HIS A 15 -1.30 6.75 8.32
N ILE A 16 -0.15 7.33 7.99
CA ILE A 16 1.10 6.61 7.77
C ILE A 16 2.08 7.06 8.84
N SER A 17 2.51 6.13 9.70
CA SER A 17 3.58 6.36 10.68
C SER A 17 4.64 5.29 10.47
N ALA A 18 5.87 5.73 10.26
CA ALA A 18 7.01 4.86 9.98
C ALA A 18 8.27 5.47 10.58
N ALA A 19 9.20 4.63 11.04
CA ALA A 19 10.51 5.07 11.49
C ALA A 19 11.35 5.66 10.34
N ASN A 20 11.12 5.19 9.10
CA ASN A 20 11.74 5.71 7.90
C ASN A 20 10.78 5.59 6.71
N HIS A 21 10.78 6.58 5.82
CA HIS A 21 9.95 6.60 4.61
C HIS A 21 10.76 7.12 3.42
N LEU A 22 11.09 6.23 2.50
CA LEU A 22 11.86 6.51 1.29
C LEU A 22 10.96 6.28 0.08
N VAL A 23 10.84 7.29 -0.78
CA VAL A 23 10.06 7.22 -2.01
C VAL A 23 11.01 7.43 -3.18
N SER A 24 11.04 6.46 -4.10
CA SER A 24 11.80 6.55 -5.34
C SER A 24 10.87 6.18 -6.50
N ALA A 25 10.80 7.06 -7.50
CA ALA A 25 9.98 6.87 -8.68
C ALA A 25 10.83 7.11 -9.93
N ALA A 26 10.70 6.23 -10.92
CA ALA A 26 11.37 6.42 -12.22
C ALA A 26 10.76 7.58 -13.03
N GLY A 27 9.47 7.86 -12.83
CA GLY A 27 8.76 8.95 -13.50
C GLY A 27 8.62 10.19 -12.62
N GLN A 28 7.62 10.19 -11.74
CA GLN A 28 7.26 11.36 -10.93
C GLN A 28 6.58 10.97 -9.62
N VAL A 29 6.66 11.87 -8.64
CA VAL A 29 5.86 11.85 -7.40
C VAL A 29 4.93 13.06 -7.46
N HIS A 30 3.62 12.82 -7.43
CA HIS A 30 2.61 13.88 -7.49
C HIS A 30 1.82 13.93 -6.18
N LEU A 31 1.91 15.08 -5.49
CA LEU A 31 1.15 15.37 -4.27
C LEU A 31 0.08 16.40 -4.60
N SER A 32 -1.19 16.00 -4.52
CA SER A 32 -2.34 16.88 -4.79
C SER A 32 -3.26 16.93 -3.58
N SER A 33 -3.54 18.15 -3.09
CA SER A 33 -4.44 18.42 -1.96
C SER A 33 -5.41 19.54 -2.33
N LYS A 34 -6.65 19.44 -1.85
CA LYS A 34 -7.68 20.47 -2.08
C LYS A 34 -7.48 21.73 -1.24
N MET A 35 -6.75 21.64 -0.12
CA MET A 35 -6.58 22.76 0.82
C MET A 35 -5.12 23.16 0.96
N HIS A 36 -4.30 22.32 1.60
CA HIS A 36 -2.87 22.60 1.79
C HIS A 36 -2.07 21.30 1.91
N VAL A 37 -0.75 21.44 1.73
CA VAL A 37 0.26 20.41 2.00
C VAL A 37 1.23 21.01 3.00
N VAL A 38 1.50 20.30 4.10
CA VAL A 38 2.49 20.69 5.12
C VAL A 38 3.62 19.66 5.10
N ILE A 39 4.85 20.15 4.89
CA ILE A 39 6.08 19.35 5.03
C ILE A 39 6.80 19.88 6.26
N ASP A 40 6.67 19.16 7.37
CA ASP A 40 7.37 19.48 8.61
C ASP A 40 8.68 18.69 8.67
N ALA A 41 9.80 19.40 8.56
CA ALA A 41 11.13 18.84 8.65
C ALA A 41 11.84 19.44 9.88
N GLY A 42 12.22 18.59 10.83
CA GLY A 42 12.79 19.06 12.09
C GLY A 42 14.14 19.77 11.97
N MET A 43 14.92 19.48 10.92
CA MET A 43 16.22 20.13 10.68
C MET A 43 16.28 20.82 9.33
N THR A 44 16.09 20.07 8.24
CA THR A 44 16.28 20.59 6.88
C THR A 44 15.30 20.00 5.90
N ALA A 45 14.79 20.82 4.98
CA ALA A 45 14.07 20.36 3.80
C ALA A 45 14.79 20.82 2.54
N THR A 46 15.14 19.90 1.64
CA THR A 46 15.91 20.19 0.43
C THR A 46 15.16 19.73 -0.82
N LEU A 47 15.03 20.63 -1.79
CA LEU A 47 14.48 20.36 -3.11
C LEU A 47 15.61 20.45 -4.13
N LYS A 48 15.77 19.45 -5.01
CA LYS A 48 16.82 19.41 -6.03
C LYS A 48 16.21 19.16 -7.41
N ALA A 49 16.66 19.90 -8.42
CA ALA A 49 16.25 19.71 -9.81
C ALA A 49 17.32 20.25 -10.76
N GLY A 50 17.67 19.51 -11.82
CA GLY A 50 18.63 19.98 -12.83
C GLY A 50 19.99 20.40 -12.28
N GLY A 51 20.45 19.78 -11.19
CA GLY A 51 21.69 20.16 -10.48
C GLY A 51 21.56 21.38 -9.56
N GLN A 52 20.43 22.09 -9.58
CA GLN A 52 20.10 23.21 -8.70
C GLN A 52 19.36 22.73 -7.45
N TRP A 53 19.34 23.57 -6.41
CA TRP A 53 18.70 23.24 -5.15
C TRP A 53 18.15 24.45 -4.39
N ILE A 54 17.15 24.18 -3.55
CA ILE A 54 16.63 25.06 -2.50
C ILE A 54 16.68 24.28 -1.19
N ASN A 55 17.19 24.91 -0.13
CA ASN A 55 17.32 24.32 1.20
C ASN A 55 16.67 25.23 2.25
N ILE A 56 15.75 24.67 3.03
CA ILE A 56 15.10 25.32 4.16
C ILE A 56 15.75 24.79 5.42
N THR A 57 16.31 25.68 6.22
CA THR A 57 17.09 25.37 7.43
C THR A 57 16.68 26.31 8.57
N PRO A 58 17.11 26.08 9.83
CA PRO A 58 16.84 27.00 10.92
C PRO A 58 17.47 28.39 10.73
N LEU A 59 18.46 28.52 9.85
CA LEU A 59 19.10 29.79 9.50
C LEU A 59 18.37 30.55 8.38
N GLY A 60 17.37 29.94 7.76
CA GLY A 60 16.59 30.52 6.66
C GLY A 60 16.57 29.66 5.40
N ILE A 61 16.21 30.30 4.28
CA ILE A 61 16.05 29.70 2.96
C ILE A 61 17.28 30.02 2.11
N PHE A 62 17.97 28.99 1.67
CA PHE A 62 19.14 29.08 0.79
C PHE A 62 18.78 28.52 -0.59
N SER A 63 19.27 29.17 -1.64
CA SER A 63 19.06 28.73 -3.03
C SER A 63 20.39 28.79 -3.78
N SER A 64 20.63 27.82 -4.65
CA SER A 64 21.83 27.79 -5.50
C SER A 64 21.79 28.82 -6.62
N VAL A 65 20.61 29.32 -6.96
CA VAL A 65 20.36 30.34 -8.00
C VAL A 65 19.33 31.37 -7.52
N PRO A 66 19.31 32.59 -8.10
CA PRO A 66 18.26 33.57 -7.82
C PRO A 66 16.87 33.04 -8.15
N MET A 67 15.85 33.44 -7.39
CA MET A 67 14.46 33.16 -7.71
C MET A 67 14.02 34.02 -8.89
N LEU A 68 13.54 33.37 -9.96
CA LEU A 68 13.09 34.05 -11.18
C LEU A 68 11.56 34.10 -11.21
N LEU A 69 11.01 35.24 -11.65
CA LEU A 69 9.59 35.38 -11.93
C LEU A 69 9.28 34.87 -13.34
N GLY A 70 8.19 34.12 -13.48
CA GLY A 70 7.75 33.52 -14.75
C GLY A 70 7.81 32.00 -14.75
N GLY A 71 7.86 31.40 -15.96
CA GLY A 71 7.80 29.95 -16.16
C GLY A 71 6.36 29.43 -16.30
N MET A 72 6.25 28.17 -16.73
CA MET A 72 4.97 27.44 -16.78
C MET A 72 4.99 26.30 -15.76
N PRO A 73 3.92 26.10 -14.97
CA PRO A 73 3.83 24.96 -14.09
C PRO A 73 3.83 23.66 -14.91
N MET A 74 4.61 22.69 -14.47
CA MET A 74 4.55 21.35 -15.05
C MET A 74 3.29 20.64 -14.52
N PRO A 75 2.39 20.15 -15.38
CA PRO A 75 1.22 19.40 -14.94
C PRO A 75 1.69 18.08 -14.30
N GLY A 76 1.19 17.80 -13.10
CA GLY A 76 1.40 16.50 -12.46
C GLY A 76 0.49 15.43 -13.04
N MET A 77 1.01 14.23 -13.26
CA MET A 77 0.17 13.07 -13.59
C MET A 77 -0.53 12.53 -12.31
N PRO A 78 -1.87 12.52 -12.21
CA PRO A 78 -2.55 11.92 -11.08
C PRO A 78 -2.36 10.40 -11.09
N ALA A 79 -2.38 9.77 -9.91
CA ALA A 79 -2.45 8.32 -9.83
C ALA A 79 -3.78 7.85 -10.43
N VAL A 80 -3.73 6.85 -11.31
CA VAL A 80 -4.91 6.18 -11.86
C VAL A 80 -4.83 4.70 -11.50
N PRO A 81 -5.18 4.33 -10.25
CA PRO A 81 -5.24 2.94 -9.82
C PRO A 81 -6.10 2.13 -10.78
N GLY A 82 -5.57 0.98 -11.22
CA GLY A 82 -6.38 0.00 -11.93
C GLY A 82 -7.54 -0.45 -11.05
N LEU A 83 -8.72 -0.65 -11.62
CA LEU A 83 -9.78 -1.37 -10.93
C LEU A 83 -9.25 -2.77 -10.58
N PRO A 84 -9.44 -3.28 -9.36
CA PRO A 84 -9.12 -4.67 -9.07
C PRO A 84 -9.86 -5.52 -10.11
N THR A 85 -9.11 -6.30 -10.89
CA THR A 85 -9.68 -7.16 -11.93
C THR A 85 -10.80 -7.96 -11.29
N ALA A 86 -12.01 -7.90 -11.87
CA ALA A 86 -13.11 -8.72 -11.41
C ALA A 86 -12.60 -10.16 -11.34
N LEU A 87 -12.62 -10.73 -10.14
CA LEU A 87 -12.30 -12.14 -9.97
C LEU A 87 -13.26 -12.88 -10.88
N VAL A 88 -12.74 -13.46 -11.97
CA VAL A 88 -13.53 -14.39 -12.77
C VAL A 88 -13.97 -15.45 -11.78
N PRO A 89 -15.28 -15.65 -11.54
CA PRO A 89 -15.73 -16.75 -10.73
C PRO A 89 -15.16 -17.98 -11.42
N LYS A 90 -14.13 -18.59 -10.82
CA LYS A 90 -13.69 -19.89 -11.25
C LYS A 90 -14.92 -20.76 -11.04
N ALA A 91 -15.57 -21.15 -12.14
CA ALA A 91 -16.60 -22.19 -12.08
C ALA A 91 -16.02 -23.28 -11.20
N ALA A 92 -16.74 -23.64 -10.13
CA ALA A 92 -16.27 -24.69 -9.25
C ALA A 92 -15.84 -25.84 -10.16
N THR A 93 -14.55 -26.17 -10.15
CA THR A 93 -14.08 -27.41 -10.76
C THR A 93 -15.04 -28.47 -10.24
N PRO A 94 -15.74 -29.25 -11.10
CA PRO A 94 -16.73 -30.21 -10.65
C PRO A 94 -16.12 -30.93 -9.46
N ALA A 95 -16.79 -30.80 -8.32
CA ALA A 95 -16.19 -31.04 -7.02
C ALA A 95 -15.31 -32.28 -7.11
N ILE A 96 -13.98 -32.09 -6.97
CA ILE A 96 -13.16 -33.23 -6.60
C ILE A 96 -13.88 -33.75 -5.36
N PRO A 97 -14.38 -34.99 -5.36
CA PRO A 97 -15.14 -35.52 -4.23
C PRO A 97 -14.32 -35.19 -3.01
N SER A 98 -14.95 -34.44 -2.10
CA SER A 98 -14.29 -33.86 -0.95
C SER A 98 -13.35 -34.89 -0.37
N LEU A 99 -12.03 -34.60 -0.36
CA LEU A 99 -11.05 -35.48 0.30
C LEU A 99 -11.33 -35.57 1.81
N ILE A 100 -12.34 -34.84 2.30
CA ILE A 100 -12.92 -35.01 3.63
C ILE A 100 -13.38 -36.46 3.75
N PRO A 101 -12.70 -37.27 4.58
CA PRO A 101 -13.11 -38.64 4.81
C PRO A 101 -14.57 -38.65 5.28
N SER A 102 -15.37 -39.59 4.80
CA SER A 102 -16.80 -39.74 5.15
C SER A 102 -17.09 -39.67 6.66
N LYS A 103 -16.12 -40.05 7.50
CA LYS A 103 -16.17 -39.93 8.96
C LYS A 103 -16.27 -38.48 9.46
N GLN A 104 -15.62 -37.54 8.79
CA GLN A 104 -15.64 -36.13 9.15
C GLN A 104 -16.96 -35.45 8.74
N ILE A 105 -17.56 -35.85 7.62
CA ILE A 105 -18.91 -35.40 7.24
C ILE A 105 -19.94 -35.85 8.28
N LYS A 106 -19.87 -37.11 8.75
CA LYS A 106 -20.75 -37.61 9.82
C LYS A 106 -20.54 -36.87 11.15
N ALA A 107 -19.31 -36.52 11.50
CA ALA A 107 -19.02 -35.76 12.71
C ALA A 107 -19.64 -34.35 12.66
N ILE A 108 -19.52 -33.65 11.52
CA ILE A 108 -20.12 -32.33 11.32
C ILE A 108 -21.65 -32.42 11.32
N ALA A 109 -22.23 -33.39 10.60
CA ALA A 109 -23.68 -33.61 10.56
C ALA A 109 -24.26 -34.02 11.93
N GLY A 110 -23.46 -34.68 12.76
CA GLY A 110 -23.81 -35.02 14.14
C GLY A 110 -23.57 -33.91 15.16
N GLY A 111 -23.19 -32.69 14.73
CA GLY A 111 -22.99 -31.54 15.62
C GLY A 111 -21.70 -31.60 16.45
N ALA A 112 -20.70 -32.39 16.06
CA ALA A 112 -19.43 -32.41 16.77
C ALA A 112 -18.71 -31.06 16.62
N PRO A 113 -18.26 -30.43 17.74
CA PRO A 113 -17.64 -29.10 17.71
C PRO A 113 -16.26 -29.07 17.05
N PHE A 114 -15.67 -30.23 16.75
CA PHE A 114 -14.37 -30.34 16.11
C PHE A 114 -14.25 -31.63 15.29
N CYS A 115 -13.42 -31.62 14.24
CA CYS A 115 -13.07 -32.84 13.52
C CYS A 115 -12.06 -33.69 14.33
N ARG A 116 -11.96 -34.99 14.04
CA ARG A 116 -11.09 -35.93 14.77
C ARG A 116 -9.63 -35.46 14.88
N ARG A 117 -9.06 -34.88 13.81
CA ARG A 117 -7.69 -34.34 13.83
C ARG A 117 -7.52 -33.16 14.80
N CYS A 118 -8.54 -32.30 14.92
CA CYS A 118 -8.54 -31.19 15.87
C CYS A 118 -8.74 -31.69 17.32
N ALA A 119 -9.42 -32.82 17.51
CA ALA A 119 -9.55 -33.47 18.81
C ALA A 119 -8.20 -34.03 19.28
N GLU A 120 -7.52 -34.78 18.40
CA GLU A 120 -6.24 -35.44 18.67
C GLU A 120 -5.14 -34.39 18.91
N ALA A 121 -5.05 -33.36 18.06
CA ALA A 121 -4.09 -32.27 18.25
C ALA A 121 -4.28 -31.48 19.56
N ARG A 122 -5.51 -31.45 20.11
CA ARG A 122 -5.78 -30.83 21.41
C ARG A 122 -5.40 -31.74 22.58
N GLN A 123 -5.39 -33.05 22.37
CA GLN A 123 -4.95 -34.03 23.37
C GLN A 123 -3.42 -34.13 23.45
N GLU A 124 -2.71 -33.83 22.36
CA GLU A 124 -1.23 -33.78 22.32
C GLU A 124 -0.64 -32.52 22.98
N GLN A 125 -1.47 -31.55 23.39
CA GLN A 125 -1.04 -30.33 24.10
C GLN A 125 -1.22 -30.40 25.63
N VAL A 126 -1.37 -31.61 26.19
CA VAL A 126 -1.43 -31.88 27.65
C VAL A 126 -0.21 -32.69 28.07
#